data_AF-A0AB36FX66-F1
#
_entry.id   AF-A0AB36FX66-F1
#
_cell.length_a   1.000
_cell.length_b   1.000
_cell.length_c   1.000
_cell.angle_alpha   90.00
_cell.angle_beta   90.00
_cell.angle_gamma   90.00
#
_symmetry.space_group_name_H-M   'P 1'
#
loop_
_entity.id
_entity.type
_entity.pdbx_description
1 polymer ?
#
loop_
_entity_poly.entity_id
_entity_poly.type
_entity_poly.pdbx_seq_one_letter_code
_entity_poly.pdbx_strand_id
1 'polypeptide(L)' 'MRVILDNIVGCAWYEVIPSPAYKNLTDEQASAALNLAKQIATESVSLHALNQRSKKWRNKQLKLEF' A
#
# COMPACT_ATOMS: atom_id res chain seq x y z
N MET A 1 -6.61 2.31 -4.68
CA MET A 1 -5.84 2.83 -3.52
C MET A 1 -5.05 1.78 -2.74
N ARG A 2 -5.45 0.49 -2.72
CA ARG A 2 -4.72 -0.55 -1.95
C ARG A 2 -3.22 -0.64 -2.23
N VAL A 3 -2.81 -0.66 -3.50
CA VAL A 3 -1.39 -0.75 -3.88
C VAL A 3 -0.56 0.41 -3.29
N ILE A 4 -1.09 1.63 -3.30
CA ILE A 4 -0.41 2.80 -2.75
C ILE A 4 -0.29 2.64 -1.23
N LEU A 5 -1.40 2.34 -0.56
CA LEU A 5 -1.44 2.12 0.89
C LEU A 5 -0.48 1.02 1.35
N ASP A 6 -0.50 -0.13 0.68
CA ASP A 6 0.38 -1.24 0.97
C ASP A 6 1.86 -0.85 0.84
N ASN A 7 2.22 -0.05 -0.17
CA ASN A 7 3.60 0.35 -0.40
C ASN A 7 4.08 1.45 0.57
N ILE A 8 3.20 2.35 1.04
CA ILE A 8 3.60 3.36 2.04
C ILE A 8 3.80 2.74 3.44
N VAL A 9 3.08 1.66 3.76
CA VAL A 9 3.21 0.99 5.06
C VAL A 9 4.08 -0.27 5.04
N GLY A 10 4.52 -0.72 3.87
CA GLY A 10 5.42 -1.87 3.70
C GLY A 10 4.82 -3.24 4.08
N CYS A 11 3.50 -3.30 4.26
CA CYS A 11 2.74 -4.49 4.62
C CYS A 11 1.32 -4.39 4.03
N ALA A 12 0.44 -5.31 4.39
CA ALA A 12 -0.95 -5.22 3.98
C ALA A 12 -1.63 -4.10 4.79
N TRP A 13 -2.13 -3.04 4.14
CA TRP A 13 -2.49 -1.78 4.84
C TRP A 13 -3.45 -1.92 6.02
N TYR A 14 -4.34 -2.92 6.00
CA TYR A 14 -5.33 -3.17 7.06
C TYR A 14 -4.72 -3.80 8.31
N GLU A 15 -3.46 -4.23 8.27
CA GLU A 15 -2.70 -4.66 9.46
C GLU A 15 -2.30 -3.46 10.33
N VAL A 16 -2.25 -2.26 9.75
CA VAL A 16 -1.71 -1.05 10.41
C VAL A 16 -2.64 0.15 10.39
N ILE A 17 -3.50 0.27 9.38
CA ILE A 17 -4.45 1.39 9.23
C ILE A 17 -5.86 0.84 9.44
N PRO A 18 -6.57 1.30 10.50
CA PRO A 18 -7.95 0.93 10.74
C PRO A 18 -8.88 1.36 9.60
N SER A 19 -9.92 0.57 9.37
CA SER A 19 -10.96 0.96 8.41
C SER A 19 -11.88 2.04 9.02
N PRO A 20 -12.31 3.03 8.23
CA PRO A 20 -11.97 3.25 6.83
C PRO A 20 -10.64 4.01 6.66
N ALA A 21 -9.79 3.56 5.74
CA ALA A 21 -8.43 4.08 5.57
C ALA A 21 -8.35 5.60 5.42
N TYR A 22 -9.26 6.22 4.66
CA TYR A 22 -9.25 7.67 4.44
C TYR A 22 -9.49 8.52 5.69
N LYS A 23 -10.04 7.94 6.78
CA LYS A 23 -10.22 8.64 8.07
C LYS A 23 -9.09 8.40 9.06
N ASN A 24 -8.35 7.31 8.89
CA ASN A 24 -7.36 6.83 9.86
C ASN A 24 -5.91 6.91 9.35
N LEU A 25 -5.69 7.58 8.21
CA LEU A 25 -4.35 7.90 7.74
C LEU A 25 -3.79 9.05 8.58
N THR A 26 -2.51 8.94 8.95
CA THR A 26 -1.78 10.09 9.48
C THR A 26 -1.46 11.06 8.34
N ASP A 27 -1.19 12.33 8.67
CA ASP A 27 -0.78 13.33 7.67
C ASP A 27 0.48 12.90 6.90
N GLU A 28 1.42 12.25 7.59
CA GLU A 28 2.62 11.68 6.96
C GLU A 28 2.28 10.59 5.95
N GLN A 29 1.40 9.65 6.32
CA GLN A 29 0.96 8.57 5.42
C GLN A 29 0.16 9.13 4.24
N ALA A 30 -0.68 10.14 4.46
CA ALA A 30 -1.43 10.82 3.41
C ALA A 30 -0.49 11.55 2.43
N SER A 31 0.52 12.24 2.95
CA SER A 31 1.55 12.91 2.14
C SER A 31 2.39 11.90 1.34
N ALA A 32 2.80 10.79 1.97
CA ALA A 32 3.49 9.70 1.29
C ALA A 32 2.63 9.06 0.19
N ALA A 33 1.34 8.85 0.45
CA ALA A 33 0.39 8.32 -0.54
C ALA A 33 0.26 9.26 -1.74
N LEU A 34 0.17 10.58 -1.49
CA LEU A 34 0.09 11.59 -2.54
C LEU A 34 1.38 11.64 -3.38
N ASN A 35 2.54 11.60 -2.74
CA ASN A 35 3.83 11.58 -3.43
C ASN A 35 4.00 10.32 -4.28
N LEU A 36 3.62 9.15 -3.76
CA LEU A 36 3.67 7.90 -4.51
C LEU A 36 2.68 7.92 -5.68
N ALA A 37 1.48 8.47 -5.50
CA ALA A 37 0.51 8.64 -6.58
C ALA A 37 1.04 9.54 -7.71
N LYS A 38 1.70 10.66 -7.36
CA LYS A 38 2.36 11.54 -8.34
C LYS A 38 3.50 10.83 -9.08
N GLN A 39 4.32 10.05 -8.37
CA GLN A 39 5.38 9.26 -9.01
C GLN A 39 4.84 8.21 -9.98
N ILE A 40 3.71 7.59 -9.68
CA ILE A 40 3.02 6.69 -10.61
C ILE A 40 2.50 7.45 -11.82
N ALA A 41 1.87 8.61 -11.60
CA ALA A 41 1.30 9.43 -12.68
C ALA A 41 2.35 10.01 -13.64
N THR A 42 3.56 10.26 -13.13
CA THR A 42 4.73 10.70 -13.92
C THR A 42 5.53 9.54 -14.52
N GLU A 43 5.05 8.31 -14.38
CA GLU A 43 5.74 7.06 -14.78
C GLU A 43 7.13 6.86 -14.14
N SER A 44 7.47 7.66 -13.12
CA SER A 44 8.72 7.57 -12.35
C SER A 44 8.84 6.24 -11.59
N VAL A 45 7.69 5.61 -11.27
CA VAL A 45 7.63 4.30 -10.62
C VAL A 45 6.64 3.41 -11.35
N SER A 46 7.05 2.16 -11.62
CA SER A 46 6.17 1.17 -12.23
C SER A 46 5.06 0.73 -11.29
N LEU A 47 3.81 1.08 -11.63
CA LEU A 47 2.61 0.57 -10.94
C LEU A 47 2.58 -0.97 -10.93
N HIS A 48 3.07 -1.61 -11.99
CA HIS A 48 3.15 -3.07 -12.05
C HIS A 48 4.05 -3.62 -10.94
N ALA A 49 5.24 -3.05 -10.77
CA ALA A 49 6.18 -3.45 -9.71
C ALA A 49 5.59 -3.25 -8.31
N LEU A 50 4.93 -2.11 -8.07
CA LEU A 50 4.24 -1.81 -6.80
C LEU A 50 3.10 -2.81 -6.53
N ASN A 51 2.33 -3.17 -7.55
CA ASN A 51 1.26 -4.15 -7.43
C ASN A 51 1.80 -5.56 -7.14
N GLN A 52 2.93 -5.95 -7.73
CA GLN A 52 3.57 -7.23 -7.42
C GLN A 52 4.05 -7.29 -5.96
N ARG A 53 4.60 -6.19 -5.42
CA ARG A 53 4.93 -6.08 -3.99
C ARG A 53 3.69 -6.22 -3.10
N SER A 54 2.61 -5.49 -3.42
CA SER A 54 1.31 -5.62 -2.75
C SER A 54 0.77 -7.06 -2.76
N LYS A 55 0.90 -7.78 -3.87
CA LYS A 55 0.52 -9.20 -3.96
C LYS A 55 1.33 -10.08 -3.00
N LYS A 56 2.64 -9.85 -2.83
CA LYS A 56 3.48 -10.64 -1.92
C LYS A 56 3.02 -10.54 -0.48
N TRP A 57 2.66 -9.35 -0.01
CA TRP A 57 2.15 -9.17 1.37
C TRP A 57 0.82 -9.89 1.58
N ARG A 58 -0.07 -9.87 0.58
CA ARG A 58 -1.35 -10.60 0.64
C ARG A 58 -1.19 -12.12 0.57
N ASN A 59 -0.30 -12.62 -0.26
CA ASN A 59 -0.03 -14.06 -0.37
C ASN A 59 0.60 -14.64 0.90
N LYS A 60 1.28 -13.81 1.71
CA LYS A 60 1.79 -14.22 3.02
C LYS A 60 0.65 -14.61 3.99
N GLN A 61 -0.55 -14.07 3.82
CA GLN A 61 -1.73 -14.41 4.64
C GLN A 61 -2.37 -15.75 4.26
N LEU A 62 -2.04 -16.32 3.09
CA LEU A 62 -2.55 -17.63 2.65
C LEU A 62 -1.66 -18.81 3.10
N LYS A 63 -0.69 -18.57 3.99
CA LYS A 63 -0.06 -19.66 4.75
C LYS A 63 -0.85 -19.90 6.04
N LEU A 64 -2.00 -20.54 5.91
CA LEU A 64 -2.55 -21.32 7.01
C LEU A 64 -1.67 -22.57 7.09
N GLU A 65 -0.67 -22.53 7.96
CA GLU A 65 0.06 -23.73 8.37
C GLU A 65 -0.94 -24.58 9.17
N PHE A 66 -1.36 -25.71 8.60
CA PHE A 66 -2.19 -26.72 9.26
C PHE A 66 -1.32 -27.65 10.11
#